data_AF-A0A0J6GZC5-F1
#
_entry.id   AF-A0A0J6GZC5-F1
#
_cell.length_a   1.000
_cell.length_b   1.000
_cell.length_c   1.000
_cell.angle_alpha   90.00
_cell.angle_beta   90.00
_cell.angle_gamma   90.00
#
_symmetry.space_group_name_H-M   'P 1'
#
loop_
_entity.id
_entity.type
_entity.pdbx_description
1 polymer ?
#
loop_
_entity_poly.entity_id
_entity_poly.type
_entity_poly.pdbx_seq_one_letter_code
_entity_poly.pdbx_strand_id
1 'polypeptide(L)'
;MYFELQYESVLLALLFMITAYAVGIKKQLWLLRGFQQSRIRDKEKLAETAGYFFLNSGFFLLLNGLVHIPYQETFTPPAILAYGVCTIIYVQKTLVD
;
A
#
# COMPACT_ATOMS: atom_id res chain seq x y z
N MET A 1 20.81 -8.35 -14.87
CA MET A 1 19.79 -8.74 -13.88
C MET A 1 20.47 -9.72 -12.95
N TYR A 2 20.81 -9.28 -11.74
CA TYR A 2 21.46 -10.13 -10.74
C TYR A 2 20.49 -10.30 -9.58
N PHE A 3 20.43 -11.52 -9.03
CA PHE A 3 19.64 -11.82 -7.85
C PHE A 3 20.44 -11.40 -6.62
N GLU A 4 20.28 -10.14 -6.21
CA GLU A 4 20.70 -9.68 -4.89
C GLU A 4 19.47 -9.48 -4.02
N LEU A 5 19.40 -10.21 -2.92
CA LEU A 5 18.33 -10.08 -1.94
C LEU A 5 18.52 -8.78 -1.15
N GLN A 6 17.73 -7.76 -1.50
CA GLN A 6 17.65 -6.55 -0.70
C GLN A 6 16.78 -6.82 0.52
N TYR A 7 17.42 -7.21 1.64
CA TYR A 7 16.74 -7.52 2.89
C TYR A 7 15.81 -6.38 3.35
N GLU A 8 16.22 -5.13 3.16
CA GLU A 8 15.43 -3.91 3.42
C GLU A 8 14.08 -3.93 2.67
N SER A 9 14.13 -4.15 1.35
CA SER A 9 12.97 -4.18 0.46
C SER A 9 12.05 -5.36 0.79
N VAL A 10 12.62 -6.52 1.12
CA VAL A 10 11.86 -7.72 1.53
C VAL A 10 11.17 -7.50 2.88
N LEU A 11 11.85 -6.89 3.86
CA LEU A 11 11.27 -6.52 5.15
C LEU A 11 10.11 -5.53 4.98
N LEU A 12 10.30 -4.49 4.18
CA LEU A 12 9.26 -3.52 3.84
C LEU A 12 8.06 -4.18 3.14
N ALA A 13 8.31 -5.08 2.18
CA ALA A 13 7.26 -5.84 1.50
C ALA A 13 6.42 -6.66 2.50
N LEU A 14 7.08 -7.35 3.42
CA LEU A 14 6.43 -8.14 4.47
C LEU A 14 5.57 -7.26 5.38
N LEU A 15 6.09 -6.10 5.77
CA LEU A 15 5.38 -5.13 6.61
C LEU A 15 4.14 -4.57 5.89
N PHE A 16 4.26 -4.27 4.59
CA PHE A 16 3.15 -3.85 3.74
C PHE A 16 2.10 -4.96 3.57
N MET A 17 2.50 -6.21 3.37
CA MET A 17 1.57 -7.34 3.27
C MET A 17 0.83 -7.61 4.59
N ILE A 18 1.51 -7.53 5.73
CA ILE A 18 0.88 -7.65 7.05
C ILE A 18 -0.14 -6.52 7.25
N THR A 19 0.22 -5.30 6.88
CA THR A 19 -0.68 -4.13 6.95
C THR A 19 -1.87 -4.31 6.01
N ALA A 20 -1.65 -4.81 4.79
CA ALA A 20 -2.71 -5.12 3.84
C ALA A 20 -3.69 -6.14 4.40
N TYR A 21 -3.20 -7.19 5.05
CA TYR A 21 -4.02 -8.21 5.70
C TYR A 21 -4.83 -7.63 6.87
N ALA A 22 -4.18 -6.83 7.72
CA ALA A 22 -4.82 -6.16 8.84
C ALA A 22 -5.94 -5.20 8.40
N VAL A 23 -5.68 -4.42 7.35
CA VAL A 23 -6.61 -3.41 6.84
C VAL A 23 -7.70 -4.03 5.97
N GLY A 24 -7.35 -4.86 4.99
CA GLY A 24 -8.29 -5.43 4.03
C GLY A 24 -9.14 -6.58 4.60
N ILE A 25 -8.53 -7.51 5.34
CA ILE A 25 -9.22 -8.70 5.86
C ILE A 25 -9.75 -8.47 7.27
N LYS A 26 -8.90 -8.03 8.20
CA LYS A 26 -9.35 -7.75 9.58
C LYS A 26 -10.14 -6.44 9.70
N LYS A 27 -10.28 -5.67 8.60
CA LYS A 27 -10.98 -4.39 8.56
C LYS A 27 -10.56 -3.49 9.73
N GLN A 28 -9.26 -3.46 10.05
CA GLN A 28 -8.74 -2.60 11.13
C GLN A 28 -8.74 -1.14 10.70
N LEU A 29 -9.92 -0.52 10.81
CA LEU A 29 -10.16 0.88 10.47
C LEU A 29 -9.32 1.84 11.32
N TRP A 30 -8.79 1.42 12.47
CA TRP A 30 -7.92 2.27 13.29
C TRP A 30 -6.65 2.75 12.56
N LEU A 31 -6.06 1.92 11.70
CA LEU A 31 -4.92 2.26 10.85
C LEU A 31 -5.26 3.33 9.79
N LEU A 32 -6.53 3.43 9.44
CA LEU A 32 -7.06 4.33 8.41
C LEU A 32 -7.67 5.59 9.02
N ARG A 33 -7.44 5.88 10.31
CA ARG A 33 -7.93 7.11 10.96
C ARG A 33 -7.51 8.39 10.23
N GLY A 34 -6.37 8.38 9.54
CA GLY A 34 -5.89 9.50 8.72
C GLY A 34 -6.79 9.84 7.51
N PHE A 35 -7.64 8.91 7.05
CA PHE A 35 -8.52 9.09 5.89
C PHE A 35 -9.84 9.82 6.23
N GLN A 36 -9.95 10.48 7.39
CA GLN A 36 -11.20 11.14 7.83
C GLN A 36 -12.42 10.23 7.71
N GLN A 37 -12.32 9.04 8.28
CA GLN A 37 -13.34 7.98 8.22
C GLN A 37 -14.75 8.41 8.66
N SER A 38 -14.87 9.52 9.39
CA SER A 38 -16.16 10.10 9.79
C SER A 38 -16.99 10.60 8.60
N ARG A 39 -16.36 10.96 7.48
CA ARG A 39 -17.03 11.45 6.27
C ARG A 39 -17.28 10.37 5.21
N ILE A 40 -16.72 9.18 5.42
CA ILE A 40 -16.78 8.08 4.46
C ILE A 40 -18.03 7.25 4.73
N ARG A 41 -18.93 7.17 3.74
CA ARG A 41 -20.18 6.42 3.84
C ARG A 41 -19.93 4.91 3.94
N ASP A 42 -19.09 4.38 3.05
CA ASP A 42 -18.77 2.96 2.96
C ASP A 42 -17.37 2.65 3.54
N LYS A 43 -17.30 2.47 4.86
CA LYS A 43 -16.04 2.14 5.57
C LYS A 43 -15.46 0.78 5.16
N GLU A 44 -16.30 -0.16 4.74
CA GLU A 44 -15.84 -1.46 4.23
C GLU A 44 -15.10 -1.32 2.90
N LYS A 45 -15.65 -0.54 1.94
CA LYS A 45 -14.97 -0.27 0.67
C LYS A 45 -13.67 0.49 0.85
N LEU A 46 -13.60 1.39 1.84
CA LEU A 46 -12.35 2.06 2.21
C LEU A 46 -11.30 1.03 2.65
N ALA A 47 -11.66 0.14 3.58
CA ALA A 47 -10.76 -0.88 4.09
C ALA A 47 -10.29 -1.83 2.97
N GLU A 48 -11.20 -2.22 2.09
CA GLU A 48 -10.89 -3.07 0.94
C GLU A 48 -9.95 -2.37 -0.05
N THR A 49 -10.26 -1.13 -0.42
CA THR A 49 -9.44 -0.34 -1.37
C THR A 49 -8.04 -0.07 -0.82
N ALA A 50 -7.93 0.32 0.45
CA ALA A 50 -6.66 0.52 1.11
C ALA A 50 -5.89 -0.81 1.27
N GLY A 51 -6.59 -1.90 1.59
CA GLY A 51 -6.01 -3.24 1.64
C GLY A 51 -5.40 -3.65 0.30
N TYR A 52 -6.13 -3.47 -0.81
CA TYR A 52 -5.60 -3.72 -2.15
C TYR A 52 -4.40 -2.84 -2.49
N PHE A 53 -4.42 -1.56 -2.11
CA PHE A 53 -3.28 -0.65 -2.28
C PHE A 53 -2.03 -1.19 -1.57
N PHE A 54 -2.16 -1.55 -0.28
CA PHE A 54 -1.02 -2.08 0.50
C PHE A 54 -0.55 -3.43 -0.04
N LEU A 55 -1.48 -4.29 -0.50
CA LEU A 55 -1.15 -5.60 -1.06
C LEU A 55 -0.38 -5.46 -2.38
N ASN A 56 -0.88 -4.64 -3.31
CA ASN A 56 -0.20 -4.38 -4.59
C ASN A 56 1.18 -3.76 -4.36
N SER A 57 1.27 -2.76 -3.47
CA SER A 57 2.55 -2.11 -3.14
C SER A 57 3.53 -3.08 -2.49
N GLY A 58 3.07 -3.90 -1.54
CA GLY A 58 3.90 -4.93 -0.89
C GLY A 58 4.38 -6.01 -1.86
N PHE A 59 3.51 -6.47 -2.76
CA PHE A 59 3.88 -7.42 -3.81
C PHE A 59 4.90 -6.82 -4.78
N PHE A 60 4.73 -5.55 -5.16
CA PHE A 60 5.67 -4.83 -6.01
C PHE A 60 7.04 -4.68 -5.34
N LEU A 61 7.07 -4.31 -4.05
CA LEU A 61 8.29 -4.27 -3.23
C LEU A 61 8.97 -5.63 -3.12
N LEU A 62 8.21 -6.71 -3.00
CA LEU A 62 8.73 -8.07 -2.92
C LEU A 62 9.45 -8.46 -4.22
N LEU A 63 8.81 -8.21 -5.37
CA LEU A 63 9.41 -8.45 -6.68
C LEU A 63 10.69 -7.61 -6.87
N ASN A 64 10.64 -6.34 -6.48
CA ASN A 64 11.79 -5.43 -6.49
C ASN A 64 12.92 -5.91 -5.55
N GLY A 65 12.60 -6.51 -4.41
CA GLY A 65 13.58 -7.07 -3.48
C GLY A 65 14.26 -8.35 -3.96
N LEU A 66 13.61 -9.10 -4.88
CA LEU A 66 14.16 -10.31 -5.51
C LEU A 66 14.93 -10.00 -6.79
N VAL A 67 14.50 -8.99 -7.53
CA VAL A 67 15.05 -8.61 -8.83
C VAL A 67 15.63 -7.22 -8.74
N HIS A 68 16.96 -7.11 -8.82
CA HIS A 68 17.62 -5.81 -8.86
C HIS A 68 17.45 -5.16 -10.23
N ILE A 69 16.66 -4.07 -10.30
CA ILE A 69 16.53 -3.21 -11.47
C ILE A 69 17.34 -1.92 -11.23
N PRO A 70 18.21 -1.48 -12.16
CA PRO A 70 18.93 -0.23 -11.99
C PRO A 70 17.96 0.97 -11.84
N TYR A 71 18.29 1.93 -10.98
CA TYR A 71 17.48 3.11 -10.59
C TYR A 71 16.20 2.83 -9.78
N GLN A 72 15.93 1.58 -9.43
CA GLN A 72 14.79 1.18 -8.60
C GLN A 72 14.74 1.89 -7.25
N GLU A 73 15.87 2.02 -6.57
CA GLU A 73 15.93 2.59 -5.22
C GLU A 73 15.52 4.06 -5.19
N THR A 74 15.74 4.78 -6.30
CA THR A 74 15.33 6.18 -6.46
C THR A 74 13.88 6.31 -6.92
N PHE A 75 13.39 5.36 -7.73
CA PHE A 75 12.06 5.45 -8.35
C PHE A 75 10.93 4.81 -7.53
N THR A 76 11.21 3.70 -6.86
CA THR A 76 10.19 2.91 -6.14
C THR A 76 9.53 3.66 -4.98
N PRO A 77 10.27 4.35 -4.09
CA PRO A 77 9.65 5.12 -3.01
C PRO A 77 8.67 6.22 -3.48
N PRO A 78 9.03 7.13 -4.41
CA PRO A 78 8.08 8.13 -4.90
C PRO A 78 6.92 7.52 -5.68
N ALA A 79 7.10 6.39 -6.39
CA ALA A 79 6.01 5.72 -7.08
C ALA A 79 4.95 5.17 -6.10
N ILE A 80 5.37 4.54 -5.00
CA ILE A 80 4.45 4.04 -3.96
C ILE A 80 3.74 5.19 -3.26
N LEU A 81 4.46 6.28 -2.96
CA LEU A 81 3.85 7.48 -2.38
C LEU A 81 2.80 8.11 -3.31
N ALA A 82 3.11 8.26 -4.60
CA ALA A 82 2.18 8.76 -5.59
C ALA A 82 0.94 7.86 -5.71
N TYR A 83 1.14 6.54 -5.73
CA TYR A 83 0.03 5.58 -5.73
C TYR A 83 -0.84 5.72 -4.47
N GLY A 84 -0.22 5.93 -3.30
CA GLY A 84 -0.93 6.11 -2.03
C GLY A 84 -1.76 7.39 -2.00
N VAL A 85 -1.19 8.50 -2.49
CA VAL A 85 -1.91 9.77 -2.65
C VAL A 85 -3.09 9.61 -3.62
N CYS A 86 -2.89 8.94 -4.75
CA CYS A 86 -3.96 8.63 -5.69
C CYS A 86 -5.08 7.79 -5.05
N THR A 87 -4.73 6.79 -4.23
CA THR A 87 -5.73 6.00 -3.49
C THR A 87 -6.49 6.85 -2.48
N ILE A 88 -5.82 7.75 -1.75
CA ILE A 88 -6.48 8.70 -0.83
C ILE A 88 -7.47 9.59 -1.59
N ILE A 89 -7.06 10.17 -2.71
CA ILE A 89 -7.90 11.05 -3.54
C ILE A 89 -9.09 10.26 -4.11
N TYR A 90 -8.86 9.06 -4.62
CA TYR A 90 -9.92 8.19 -5.14
C TYR A 90 -10.95 7.86 -4.07
N VAL A 91 -10.49 7.41 -2.90
CA VAL A 91 -11.34 7.14 -1.74
C VAL A 91 -12.15 8.37 -1.36
N GLN A 92 -11.51 9.54 -1.29
CA GLN A 92 -12.24 10.77 -0.95
C GLN A 92 -13.26 11.14 -2.02
N LYS A 93 -12.93 11.10 -3.31
CA LYS A 93 -13.88 11.45 -4.38
C LYS A 93 -15.03 10.45 -4.55
N THR A 94 -14.78 9.17 -4.29
CA THR A 94 -15.72 8.08 -4.61
C THR A 94 -16.53 7.64 -3.39
N LEU A 95 -15.98 7.76 -2.18
CA LEU A 95 -16.60 7.23 -0.95
C LEU A 95 -17.01 8.32 0.07
N VAL A 96 -16.60 9.57 -0.12
CA VAL A 96 -17.14 10.72 0.63
C VAL A 96 -18.31 11.28 -0.17
N ASP A 97 -19.44 11.49 0.50
CA ASP A 97 -20.59 12.25 -0.02
C ASP A 97 -20.28 13.75 -0.04
#